data_AF-A0A6M0SYC5-F1
#
_entry.id   AF-A0A6M0SYC5-F1
#
_cell.length_a   1.000
_cell.length_b   1.000
_cell.length_c   1.000
_cell.angle_alpha   90.00
_cell.angle_beta   90.00
_cell.angle_gamma   90.00
#
_symmetry.space_group_name_H-M   'P 1'
#
loop_
_entity.id
_entity.type
_entity.pdbx_description
1 polymer ?
#
loop_
_entity_poly.entity_id
_entity_poly.type
_entity_poly.pdbx_seq_one_letter_code
_entity_poly.pdbx_strand_id
1 'polypeptide(L)'
;MFQQSNLFDLLDTSKNIIEEKQVNKNNTHEKAIIELINKRRRQVLVHSCIYYRLNDSLIDDYTYDKWARELENLQDMYPYLLEDCIYKDDFKKYSSATGYDFKSLGDPRILNRAIKLLRFSKQNI
;
A
#
# COMPACT_ATOMS: atom_id res chain seq x y z
N MET A 1 46.69 7.16 36.31
CA MET A 1 45.61 8.13 36.01
C MET A 1 45.11 7.81 34.61
N PHE A 2 44.21 6.83 34.49
CA PHE A 2 43.67 6.40 33.20
C PHE A 2 42.16 6.16 33.31
N GLN A 3 41.48 6.50 32.21
CA GLN A 3 40.14 6.07 31.80
C GLN A 3 38.94 6.67 32.55
N GLN A 4 38.63 7.93 32.26
CA GLN A 4 37.24 8.40 32.30
C GLN A 4 36.73 8.89 30.94
N SER A 5 37.63 9.30 30.02
CA SER A 5 37.27 9.72 28.65
C SER A 5 36.72 8.57 27.79
N ASN A 6 37.37 7.40 27.78
CA ASN A 6 36.97 6.28 26.92
C ASN A 6 35.56 5.72 27.20
N LEU A 7 35.04 5.86 28.43
CA LEU A 7 33.70 5.35 28.75
C LEU A 7 32.60 6.29 28.23
N PHE A 8 32.84 7.60 28.28
CA PHE A 8 31.88 8.59 27.78
C PHE A 8 31.74 8.51 26.26
N ASP A 9 32.87 8.42 25.54
CA ASP A 9 32.88 8.31 24.07
C ASP A 9 32.22 7.01 23.59
N LEU A 10 32.41 5.91 24.33
CA LEU A 10 31.77 4.62 24.03
C LEU A 10 30.25 4.66 24.26
N LEU A 11 29.80 5.31 25.34
CA LEU A 11 28.38 5.48 25.63
C LEU A 11 27.69 6.33 24.54
N ASP A 12 28.32 7.42 24.12
CA ASP A 12 27.80 8.30 23.06
C ASP A 12 27.72 7.58 21.71
N THR A 13 28.78 6.84 21.36
CA THR A 13 28.79 5.99 20.15
C THR A 13 27.68 4.93 20.20
N SER A 14 27.44 4.29 21.36
CA SER A 14 26.39 3.28 21.48
C SER A 14 24.98 3.87 21.32
N LYS A 15 24.74 5.08 21.83
CA LYS A 15 23.46 5.78 21.69
C LYS A 15 23.18 6.10 20.23
N ASN A 16 24.15 6.67 19.52
CA ASN A 16 24.03 6.96 18.09
C ASN A 16 23.69 5.71 17.28
N ILE A 17 24.35 4.57 17.55
CA ILE A 17 24.07 3.29 16.86
C ILE A 17 22.65 2.79 17.14
N ILE A 18 22.15 2.95 18.38
CA ILE A 18 20.79 2.54 18.75
C ILE A 18 19.76 3.43 18.04
N GLU A 19 19.98 4.75 18.02
CA GLU A 19 19.13 5.71 17.34
C GLU A 19 19.07 5.44 15.83
N GLU A 20 20.21 5.24 15.18
CA GLU A 20 20.27 4.87 13.75
C GLU A 20 19.53 3.56 13.46
N LYS A 21 19.66 2.55 14.32
CA LYS A 21 18.93 1.27 14.16
C LYS A 21 17.41 1.46 14.28
N GLN A 22 16.95 2.29 15.21
CA GLN A 22 15.52 2.58 15.38
C GLN A 22 14.98 3.39 14.19
N VAL A 23 15.70 4.40 13.72
CA VAL A 23 15.34 5.19 12.53
C VAL A 23 15.27 4.31 11.29
N ASN A 24 16.27 3.44 11.07
CA ASN A 24 16.28 2.50 9.95
C ASN A 24 15.13 1.47 10.02
N LYS A 25 14.82 0.97 11.23
CA LYS A 25 13.68 0.07 11.45
C LYS A 25 12.36 0.77 11.16
N ASN A 26 12.16 2.00 11.63
CA ASN A 26 10.96 2.80 11.38
C ASN A 26 10.80 3.07 9.88
N ASN A 27 11.88 3.44 9.19
CA ASN A 27 11.88 3.65 7.74
C ASN A 27 11.50 2.35 6.98
N THR A 28 12.00 1.21 7.42
CA THR A 28 11.65 -0.10 6.84
C THR A 28 10.19 -0.45 7.07
N HIS A 29 9.66 -0.18 8.27
CA HIS A 29 8.25 -0.39 8.59
C HIS A 29 7.33 0.50 7.75
N GLU A 30 7.62 1.79 7.64
CA GLU A 30 6.85 2.74 6.82
C GLU A 30 6.84 2.34 5.34
N LYS A 31 7.98 1.91 4.81
CA LYS A 31 8.07 1.35 3.44
C LYS A 31 7.16 0.15 3.26
N ALA A 32 7.13 -0.77 4.23
CA ALA A 32 6.24 -1.94 4.17
C ALA A 32 4.76 -1.54 4.19
N ILE A 33 4.39 -0.52 4.98
CA ILE A 33 3.02 0.02 5.00
C ILE A 33 2.67 0.66 3.66
N ILE A 34 3.56 1.49 3.09
CA ILE A 34 3.39 2.08 1.76
C ILE A 34 3.18 1.00 0.69
N GLU A 35 4.00 -0.07 0.72
CA GLU A 35 3.87 -1.19 -0.20
C GLU A 35 2.52 -1.91 -0.07
N LEU A 36 2.05 -2.10 1.17
CA LEU A 36 0.75 -2.70 1.44
C LEU A 36 -0.41 -1.83 0.96
N ILE A 37 -0.39 -0.52 1.23
CA ILE A 37 -1.38 0.44 0.73
C ILE A 37 -1.39 0.40 -0.81
N ASN A 38 -0.21 0.49 -1.43
CA ASN A 38 -0.08 0.45 -2.88
C ASN A 38 -0.61 -0.87 -3.48
N LYS A 39 -0.40 -2.00 -2.79
CA LYS A 39 -0.95 -3.30 -3.19
C LYS A 39 -2.47 -3.27 -3.17
N ARG A 40 -3.08 -2.78 -2.08
CA ARG A 40 -4.54 -2.70 -1.94
C ARG A 40 -5.18 -1.73 -2.93
N ARG A 41 -4.58 -0.54 -3.14
CA ARG A 41 -5.03 0.41 -4.19
C ARG A 41 -5.08 -0.23 -5.57
N ARG A 42 -4.04 -0.99 -5.94
CA ARG A 42 -4.04 -1.73 -7.23
C ARG A 42 -5.12 -2.80 -7.28
N GLN A 43 -5.33 -3.56 -6.20
CA GLN A 43 -6.38 -4.57 -6.15
C GLN A 43 -7.75 -3.95 -6.34
N VAL A 44 -8.07 -2.90 -5.57
CA VAL A 44 -9.34 -2.16 -5.69
C VAL A 44 -9.52 -1.66 -7.13
N LEU A 45 -8.54 -0.96 -7.71
CA LEU A 45 -8.63 -0.42 -9.07
C LEU A 45 -8.82 -1.52 -10.13
N VAL A 46 -8.03 -2.60 -10.06
CA VAL A 46 -8.08 -3.68 -11.05
C VAL A 46 -9.40 -4.43 -10.99
N HIS A 47 -9.90 -4.75 -9.79
CA HIS A 47 -11.16 -5.46 -9.64
C HIS A 47 -12.37 -4.56 -9.92
N SER A 48 -12.31 -3.27 -9.59
CA SER A 48 -13.28 -2.28 -10.06
C SER A 48 -13.30 -2.18 -11.59
N CYS A 49 -12.14 -2.21 -12.25
CA CYS A 49 -12.05 -2.19 -13.70
C CYS A 49 -12.69 -3.45 -14.32
N ILE A 50 -12.41 -4.62 -13.77
CA ILE A 50 -13.02 -5.90 -14.19
C ILE A 50 -14.55 -5.81 -14.08
N TYR A 51 -15.06 -5.38 -12.93
CA TYR A 51 -16.49 -5.29 -12.67
C TYR A 51 -17.19 -4.26 -13.57
N TYR A 52 -16.77 -2.99 -13.48
CA TYR A 52 -17.50 -1.88 -14.11
C TYR A 52 -17.20 -1.68 -15.60
N ARG A 53 -16.02 -2.09 -16.10
CA ARG A 53 -15.64 -1.87 -17.50
C ARG A 53 -15.64 -3.13 -18.35
N LEU A 54 -15.37 -4.29 -17.74
CA LEU A 54 -15.31 -5.56 -18.46
C LEU A 54 -16.54 -6.43 -18.21
N ASN A 55 -17.46 -5.99 -17.33
CA ASN A 55 -18.71 -6.68 -16.99
C ASN A 55 -18.47 -8.16 -16.62
N ASP A 56 -17.44 -8.39 -15.82
CA ASP A 56 -16.99 -9.72 -15.39
C ASP A 56 -16.60 -9.64 -13.89
N SER A 57 -16.36 -10.78 -13.26
CA SER A 57 -15.83 -10.82 -11.90
C SER A 57 -14.84 -11.95 -11.71
N LEU A 58 -13.73 -11.65 -11.04
CA LEU A 58 -12.67 -12.61 -10.72
C LEU A 58 -12.67 -13.06 -9.26
N ILE A 59 -13.29 -12.27 -8.38
CA ILE A 59 -13.38 -12.53 -6.95
C ILE A 59 -14.81 -12.26 -6.49
N ASP A 60 -15.22 -12.92 -5.41
CA ASP A 60 -16.50 -12.62 -4.78
C ASP A 60 -16.50 -11.23 -4.10
N ASP A 61 -17.71 -10.68 -3.91
CA ASP A 61 -17.92 -9.37 -3.31
C ASP A 61 -17.35 -9.30 -1.88
N TYR A 62 -17.42 -10.39 -1.11
CA TYR A 62 -16.89 -10.42 0.26
C TYR A 62 -15.36 -10.25 0.28
N THR A 63 -14.66 -10.88 -0.65
CA THR A 63 -13.21 -10.72 -0.83
C THR A 63 -12.85 -9.28 -1.24
N TYR A 64 -13.61 -8.68 -2.17
CA TYR A 64 -13.43 -7.28 -2.56
C TYR A 64 -13.61 -6.34 -1.37
N ASP A 65 -14.74 -6.46 -0.68
CA ASP A 65 -15.12 -5.67 0.50
C ASP A 65 -14.06 -5.71 1.59
N LYS A 66 -13.51 -6.91 1.86
CA LYS A 66 -12.45 -7.08 2.85
C LYS A 66 -11.22 -6.25 2.49
N TRP A 67 -10.78 -6.27 1.23
CA TRP A 67 -9.61 -5.49 0.80
C TRP A 67 -9.89 -3.99 0.79
N ALA A 68 -11.10 -3.59 0.41
CA ALA A 68 -11.54 -2.20 0.42
C ALA A 68 -11.53 -1.61 1.84
N ARG A 69 -12.10 -2.33 2.82
CA ARG A 69 -12.09 -1.93 4.24
C ARG A 69 -10.68 -1.94 4.83
N GLU A 70 -9.86 -2.92 4.48
CA GLU A 70 -8.45 -2.95 4.90
C GLU A 70 -7.69 -1.74 4.38
N LEU A 71 -7.93 -1.34 3.13
CA LEU A 71 -7.33 -0.13 2.56
C LEU A 71 -7.80 1.13 3.30
N GLU A 72 -9.10 1.28 3.53
CA GLU A 72 -9.67 2.42 4.28
C GLU A 72 -8.98 2.54 5.65
N ASN A 73 -8.96 1.46 6.43
CA ASN A 73 -8.30 1.41 7.73
C ASN A 73 -6.80 1.77 7.66
N LEU A 74 -6.08 1.26 6.66
CA LEU A 74 -4.66 1.59 6.49
C LEU A 74 -4.45 3.07 6.17
N GLN A 75 -5.33 3.69 5.37
CA GLN A 75 -5.23 5.11 5.06
C GLN A 75 -5.54 5.98 6.28
N ASP A 76 -6.50 5.57 7.09
CA ASP A 76 -6.88 6.27 8.32
C ASP A 76 -5.80 6.17 9.40
N MET A 77 -5.13 5.00 9.52
CA MET A 77 -4.05 4.80 10.47
C MET A 77 -2.75 5.51 10.07
N TYR A 78 -2.49 5.66 8.77
CA TYR A 78 -1.23 6.19 8.26
C TYR A 78 -1.42 7.32 7.24
N PRO A 79 -2.14 8.41 7.57
CA PRO A 79 -2.45 9.48 6.63
C PRO A 79 -1.18 10.22 6.14
N TYR A 80 -0.14 10.25 6.96
CA TYR A 80 1.14 10.89 6.64
C TYR A 80 1.96 10.15 5.58
N LEU A 81 1.67 8.86 5.32
CA LEU A 81 2.33 8.06 4.29
C LEU A 81 1.63 8.13 2.91
N LEU A 82 0.46 8.75 2.82
CA LEU A 82 -0.39 8.67 1.63
C LEU A 82 0.15 9.46 0.43
N GLU A 83 0.98 10.48 0.67
CA GLU A 83 1.62 11.24 -0.40
C GLU A 83 2.69 10.44 -1.14
N ASP A 84 3.29 9.45 -0.48
CA ASP A 84 4.27 8.52 -1.08
C ASP A 84 3.61 7.32 -1.78
N CYS A 85 2.28 7.21 -1.68
CA CYS A 85 1.51 6.13 -2.25
C CYS A 85 1.00 6.46 -3.68
N ILE A 86 0.86 5.43 -4.51
CA ILE A 86 0.40 5.55 -5.91
C ILE A 86 -1.07 5.93 -6.01
N TYR A 87 -1.49 6.51 -7.14
CA TYR A 87 -2.89 6.87 -7.43
C TYR A 87 -3.53 7.82 -6.40
N LYS A 88 -2.72 8.65 -5.73
CA LYS A 88 -3.17 9.50 -4.61
C LYS A 88 -4.44 10.32 -4.88
N ASP A 89 -4.61 10.85 -6.09
CA ASP A 89 -5.77 11.70 -6.40
C ASP A 89 -7.10 10.93 -6.38
N ASP A 90 -7.10 9.66 -6.80
CA ASP A 90 -8.28 8.80 -6.71
C ASP A 90 -8.61 8.41 -5.27
N PHE A 91 -7.59 8.34 -4.42
CA PHE A 91 -7.72 7.83 -3.06
C PHE A 91 -7.80 8.91 -1.97
N LYS A 92 -7.77 10.20 -2.32
CA LYS A 92 -7.83 11.34 -1.38
C LYS A 92 -9.10 11.39 -0.51
N LYS A 93 -10.23 10.93 -1.05
CA LYS A 93 -11.53 10.83 -0.34
C LYS A 93 -12.11 9.43 -0.49
N TYR A 94 -11.21 8.45 -0.44
CA TYR A 94 -11.60 7.05 -0.56
C TYR A 94 -12.45 6.62 0.63
N SER A 95 -13.46 5.79 0.37
CA SER A 95 -14.16 5.00 1.37
C SER A 95 -14.37 3.61 0.80
N SER A 96 -14.43 2.59 1.65
CA SER A 96 -14.65 1.21 1.21
C SER A 96 -15.97 1.00 0.45
N ALA A 97 -16.93 1.92 0.59
CA ALA A 97 -18.19 1.91 -0.16
C ALA A 97 -18.07 2.44 -1.61
N THR A 98 -16.91 2.98 -2.01
CA THR A 98 -16.71 3.51 -3.37
C THR A 98 -15.96 2.53 -4.26
N GLY A 99 -16.22 2.59 -5.57
CA GLY A 99 -15.59 1.65 -6.51
C GLY A 99 -15.69 2.03 -7.99
N TYR A 100 -16.65 2.89 -8.36
CA TYR A 100 -16.92 3.27 -9.74
C TYR A 100 -16.21 4.56 -10.18
N ASP A 101 -16.04 5.52 -9.28
CA ASP A 101 -15.64 6.90 -9.61
C ASP A 101 -14.12 7.12 -9.74
N PHE A 102 -13.31 6.07 -9.84
CA PHE A 102 -11.86 6.24 -9.96
C PHE A 102 -11.49 6.72 -11.38
N LYS A 103 -10.79 7.86 -11.47
CA LYS A 103 -10.28 8.37 -12.74
C LYS A 103 -9.28 7.40 -13.36
N SER A 104 -8.51 6.70 -12.53
CA SER A 104 -7.53 5.70 -12.96
C SER A 104 -8.14 4.41 -13.51
N LEU A 105 -9.47 4.24 -13.50
CA LEU A 105 -10.06 3.18 -14.34
C LEU A 105 -9.73 3.40 -15.82
N GLY A 106 -9.50 4.66 -16.23
CA GLY A 106 -9.01 5.06 -17.55
C GLY A 106 -7.55 4.76 -17.84
N ASP A 107 -6.74 4.43 -16.84
CA ASP A 107 -5.32 4.15 -17.01
C ASP A 107 -5.13 2.83 -17.80
N PRO A 108 -4.47 2.86 -18.98
CA PRO A 108 -4.17 1.66 -19.76
C PRO A 108 -3.45 0.58 -18.96
N ARG A 109 -2.66 0.95 -17.93
CA ARG A 109 -1.94 -0.01 -17.07
C ARG A 109 -2.92 -0.84 -16.23
N ILE A 110 -3.98 -0.22 -15.70
CA ILE A 110 -5.03 -0.90 -14.94
C ILE A 110 -5.85 -1.80 -15.86
N LEU A 111 -6.29 -1.27 -17.01
CA LEU A 111 -7.06 -2.03 -17.99
C LEU A 111 -6.30 -3.25 -18.52
N ASN A 112 -5.04 -3.08 -18.91
CA ASN A 112 -4.21 -4.18 -19.40
C ASN A 112 -3.99 -5.25 -18.32
N ARG A 113 -3.83 -4.85 -17.05
CA ARG A 113 -3.71 -5.80 -15.94
C ARG A 113 -5.01 -6.58 -15.73
N ALA A 114 -6.15 -5.89 -15.73
CA ALA A 114 -7.48 -6.51 -15.61
C ALA A 114 -7.71 -7.56 -16.72
N ILE A 115 -7.47 -7.19 -17.99
CA ILE A 115 -7.59 -8.10 -19.13
C ILE A 115 -6.67 -9.31 -18.98
N LYS A 116 -5.42 -9.11 -18.58
CA LYS A 116 -4.45 -10.21 -18.41
C LYS A 116 -4.89 -11.18 -17.32
N LEU A 117 -5.39 -10.69 -16.19
CA LEU A 117 -5.87 -11.54 -15.09
C LEU A 117 -7.12 -12.34 -15.51
N LEU A 118 -8.09 -11.72 -16.17
CA LEU A 118 -9.27 -12.42 -16.67
C LEU A 118 -8.91 -13.51 -17.69
N ARG A 119 -8.00 -13.22 -18.63
CA ARG A 119 -7.52 -14.22 -19.60
C ARG A 119 -6.87 -15.40 -18.90
N PHE A 120 -6.02 -15.14 -17.91
CA PHE A 120 -5.38 -16.20 -17.15
C PHE A 120 -6.41 -17.05 -16.38
N SER A 121 -7.39 -16.41 -15.74
CA SER A 121 -8.46 -17.12 -15.02
C SER A 121 -9.25 -18.06 -15.94
N LYS A 122 -9.56 -17.63 -17.17
CA LYS A 122 -10.36 -18.42 -18.12
C LYS A 122 -9.60 -19.55 -18.80
N GLN A 123 -8.27 -19.50 -18.82
CA GLN A 123 -7.41 -20.54 -19.39
C GLN A 123 -7.07 -21.66 -18.39
N ASN A 124 -7.30 -21.43 -17.10
CA ASN A 124 -7.02 -22.39 -16.02
C ASN A 124 -8.30 -22.98 -15.40
N ILE A 125 -9.42 -22.88 -16.11
CA ILE A 125 -10.70 -23.55 -15.83
C ILE A 125 -10.92 -24.55 -16.97
#